data_AF-A0A947P198-F1
#
_entry.id   AF-A0A947P198-F1
#
_cell.length_a   1.000
_cell.length_b   1.000
_cell.length_c   1.000
_cell.angle_alpha   90.00
_cell.angle_beta   90.00
_cell.angle_gamma   90.00
#
_symmetry.space_group_name_H-M   'P 1'
#
loop_
_entity.id
_entity.type
_entity.pdbx_description
1 polymer ?
#
loop_
_entity_poly.entity_id
_entity_poly.type
_entity_poly.pdbx_seq_one_letter_code
_entity_poly.pdbx_strand_id
1 'polypeptide(L)'
;MKKNNYYIVAGCRPWNRRTFEDTISSYPGEWVFVNNREKLAAATERQEPKYIFFLHWNWIVPESLLSIFPCVCFHMADVPYARGGSPLQNLIVRGHRATKLTALKMVNEMDAGPVYLKRDLSIEGNAEEIYIRASALSAEMIRFIITENPQPVEQTGEVVEFPRRKPAQSVIAGQDNLLGVYDHIRMLDAEGYPAAFLDHDGFRYTFRRAGFYDGRVEADVTIVPLPGDTV
;
A
#
# COMPACT_ATOMS: atom_id res chain seq x y z
N MET A 1 -17.28 21.28 -27.72
CA MET A 1 -16.45 21.53 -26.52
C MET A 1 -15.70 20.25 -26.22
N LYS A 2 -14.36 20.27 -26.11
CA LYS A 2 -13.63 19.06 -25.67
C LYS A 2 -14.08 18.75 -24.24
N LYS A 3 -14.66 17.57 -24.02
CA LYS A 3 -15.04 17.10 -22.68
C LYS A 3 -13.77 17.15 -21.83
N ASN A 4 -13.82 17.83 -20.68
CA ASN A 4 -12.69 17.83 -19.76
C ASN A 4 -12.50 16.39 -19.25
N ASN A 5 -11.26 15.91 -19.19
CA ASN A 5 -11.02 14.54 -18.70
C ASN A 5 -11.40 14.46 -17.23
N TYR A 6 -12.11 13.39 -16.84
CA TYR A 6 -12.51 13.12 -15.46
C TYR A 6 -11.73 11.94 -14.91
N TYR A 7 -11.24 12.05 -13.69
CA TYR A 7 -10.41 11.06 -13.03
C TYR A 7 -10.87 10.84 -11.59
N ILE A 8 -10.73 9.59 -11.14
CA ILE A 8 -11.01 9.21 -9.76
C ILE A 8 -9.72 8.73 -9.11
N VAL A 9 -9.45 9.18 -7.89
CA VAL A 9 -8.39 8.65 -7.03
C VAL A 9 -9.02 7.98 -5.82
N ALA A 10 -8.76 6.69 -5.66
CA ALA A 10 -9.24 5.86 -4.57
C ALA A 10 -8.13 5.62 -3.54
N GLY A 11 -8.38 5.99 -2.29
CA GLY A 11 -7.41 5.85 -1.20
C GLY A 11 -8.09 5.82 0.16
N CYS A 12 -7.68 4.89 1.03
CA CYS A 12 -8.27 4.73 2.37
C CYS A 12 -7.35 5.16 3.53
N ARG A 13 -6.17 5.72 3.24
CA ARG A 13 -5.22 6.20 4.25
C ARG A 13 -5.04 7.72 4.22
N PRO A 14 -4.75 8.38 5.36
CA PRO A 14 -4.62 9.84 5.40
C PRO A 14 -3.51 10.39 4.52
N TRP A 15 -2.39 9.68 4.36
CA TRP A 15 -1.34 10.08 3.41
C TRP A 15 -1.81 10.05 1.95
N ASN A 16 -2.72 9.17 1.55
CA ASN A 16 -3.27 9.19 0.19
C ASN A 16 -4.15 10.41 -0.04
N ARG A 17 -4.95 10.79 0.96
CA ARG A 17 -5.75 12.02 0.90
C ARG A 17 -4.86 13.25 0.77
N ARG A 18 -3.80 13.35 1.58
CA ARG A 18 -2.81 14.45 1.50
C ARG A 18 -2.14 14.51 0.12
N THR A 19 -1.63 13.38 -0.40
CA THR A 19 -1.07 13.33 -1.76
C THR A 19 -2.07 13.79 -2.83
N PHE A 20 -3.34 13.43 -2.68
CA PHE A 20 -4.38 13.91 -3.59
C PHE A 20 -4.56 15.43 -3.50
N GLU A 21 -4.80 15.95 -2.30
CA GLU A 21 -5.08 17.36 -2.05
C GLU A 21 -3.89 18.24 -2.46
N ASP A 22 -2.68 17.87 -2.05
CA ASP A 22 -1.47 18.67 -2.23
C ASP A 22 -0.88 18.58 -3.64
N THR A 23 -1.14 17.49 -4.38
CA THR A 23 -0.44 17.22 -5.65
C THR A 23 -1.41 16.84 -6.76
N ILE A 24 -2.12 15.72 -6.65
CA ILE A 24 -2.86 15.15 -7.79
C ILE A 24 -4.01 16.05 -8.24
N SER A 25 -4.69 16.71 -7.30
CA SER A 25 -5.81 17.61 -7.57
C SER A 25 -5.45 18.81 -8.46
N SER A 26 -4.16 19.16 -8.53
CA SER A 26 -3.64 20.25 -9.37
C SER A 26 -3.38 19.85 -10.83
N TYR A 27 -3.44 18.56 -11.15
CA TYR A 27 -3.16 18.08 -12.50
C TYR A 27 -4.30 18.41 -13.48
N PRO A 28 -4.02 18.54 -14.80
CA PRO A 28 -5.05 18.85 -15.78
C PRO A 28 -6.21 17.84 -15.78
N GLY A 29 -7.44 18.34 -15.71
CA GLY A 29 -8.67 17.55 -15.68
C GLY A 29 -9.50 17.81 -14.43
N GLU A 30 -10.62 17.10 -14.33
CA GLU A 30 -11.46 17.08 -13.13
C GLU A 30 -11.13 15.85 -12.29
N TRP A 31 -10.88 16.08 -11.00
CA TRP A 31 -10.41 15.05 -10.08
C TRP A 31 -11.34 14.92 -8.89
N VAL A 32 -11.62 13.68 -8.48
CA VAL A 32 -12.30 13.41 -7.21
C VAL A 32 -11.53 12.37 -6.40
N PHE A 33 -11.59 12.51 -5.08
CA PHE A 33 -11.04 11.54 -4.15
C PHE A 33 -12.16 10.75 -3.48
N VAL A 34 -12.03 9.42 -3.47
CA VAL A 34 -12.97 8.49 -2.84
C VAL A 34 -12.24 7.61 -1.83
N ASN A 35 -12.86 7.36 -0.68
CA ASN A 35 -12.23 6.63 0.43
C ASN A 35 -13.00 5.41 0.91
N ASN A 36 -14.10 5.06 0.25
CA ASN A 36 -14.89 3.86 0.51
C ASN A 36 -15.64 3.42 -0.75
N ARG A 37 -16.21 2.21 -0.72
CA ARG A 37 -16.90 1.58 -1.86
C ARG A 37 -18.10 2.41 -2.33
N GLU A 38 -18.83 2.98 -1.40
CA GLU A 38 -20.05 3.75 -1.65
C GLU A 38 -19.75 5.02 -2.44
N LYS A 39 -18.68 5.76 -2.07
CA LYS A 39 -18.24 6.94 -2.81
C LYS A 39 -17.61 6.58 -4.15
N LEU A 40 -16.90 5.45 -4.25
CA LEU A 40 -16.38 4.97 -5.53
C LEU A 40 -17.52 4.71 -6.51
N ALA A 41 -18.57 3.99 -6.09
CA ALA A 41 -19.75 3.72 -6.89
C ALA A 41 -20.45 5.02 -7.33
N ALA A 42 -20.74 5.92 -6.38
CA ALA A 42 -21.36 7.21 -6.69
C ALA A 42 -20.55 8.07 -7.67
N ALA A 43 -19.21 8.05 -7.56
CA ALA A 43 -18.33 8.78 -8.47
C ALA A 43 -18.34 8.18 -9.89
N THR A 44 -18.38 6.85 -10.02
CA THR A 44 -18.47 6.18 -11.32
C THR A 44 -19.84 6.34 -11.99
N GLU A 45 -20.92 6.47 -11.22
CA GLU A 45 -22.27 6.73 -11.74
C GLU A 45 -22.45 8.19 -12.20
N ARG A 46 -21.77 9.13 -11.53
CA ARG A 46 -21.84 10.56 -11.85
C ARG A 46 -21.30 10.88 -13.24
N GLN A 47 -20.14 10.31 -13.59
CA GLN A 47 -19.47 10.56 -14.86
C GLN A 47 -18.47 9.44 -15.16
N GLU A 48 -18.36 9.06 -16.43
CA GLU A 48 -17.38 8.08 -16.90
C GLU A 48 -15.94 8.62 -16.71
N PRO A 49 -15.12 8.00 -15.84
CA PRO A 49 -13.73 8.37 -15.64
C PRO A 49 -12.84 7.83 -16.76
N LYS A 50 -11.87 8.64 -17.19
CA LYS A 50 -10.81 8.19 -18.09
C LYS A 50 -9.89 7.17 -17.41
N TYR A 51 -9.61 7.37 -16.12
CA TYR A 51 -8.89 6.42 -15.27
C TYR A 51 -9.40 6.47 -13.83
N ILE A 52 -9.31 5.33 -13.16
CA ILE A 52 -9.49 5.20 -11.71
C ILE A 52 -8.17 4.73 -11.11
N PHE A 53 -7.54 5.56 -10.31
CA PHE A 53 -6.23 5.30 -9.69
C PHE A 53 -6.39 4.87 -8.23
N PHE A 54 -5.92 3.67 -7.90
CA PHE A 54 -6.00 3.08 -6.56
C PHE A 54 -4.64 3.18 -5.85
N LEU A 55 -4.47 4.22 -5.04
CA LEU A 55 -3.26 4.46 -4.25
C LEU A 55 -3.10 3.43 -3.11
N HIS A 56 -4.20 3.16 -2.41
CA HIS A 56 -4.28 2.14 -1.35
C HIS A 56 -5.74 1.81 -1.08
N TRP A 57 -6.13 0.56 -1.36
CA TRP A 57 -7.52 0.14 -1.28
C TRP A 57 -7.65 -1.20 -0.56
N ASN A 58 -8.50 -1.25 0.46
CA ASN A 58 -8.63 -2.45 1.30
C ASN A 58 -9.65 -3.47 0.77
N TRP A 59 -10.53 -3.05 -0.14
CA TRP A 59 -11.65 -3.85 -0.62
C TRP A 59 -11.38 -4.43 -2.00
N ILE A 60 -12.01 -5.56 -2.31
CA ILE A 60 -12.01 -6.09 -3.67
C ILE A 60 -12.76 -5.11 -4.57
N VAL A 61 -12.16 -4.77 -5.73
CA VAL A 61 -12.82 -3.99 -6.77
C VAL A 61 -13.66 -4.96 -7.61
N PRO A 62 -14.99 -4.71 -7.79
CA PRO A 62 -15.84 -5.62 -8.55
C PRO A 62 -15.39 -5.77 -10.00
N GLU A 63 -15.46 -6.98 -10.54
CA GLU A 63 -15.18 -7.29 -11.94
C GLU A 63 -15.98 -6.41 -12.92
N SER A 64 -17.24 -6.10 -12.57
CA SER A 64 -18.10 -5.22 -13.35
C SER A 64 -17.49 -3.82 -13.52
N LEU A 65 -16.75 -3.33 -12.51
CA LEU A 65 -16.08 -2.04 -12.57
C LEU A 65 -14.77 -2.15 -13.36
N LEU A 66 -13.99 -3.21 -13.14
CA LEU A 66 -12.74 -3.49 -13.88
C LEU A 66 -12.95 -3.67 -15.39
N SER A 67 -14.09 -4.23 -15.78
CA SER A 67 -14.44 -4.48 -17.18
C SER A 67 -14.86 -3.21 -17.94
N ILE A 68 -15.32 -2.18 -17.22
CA ILE A 68 -15.85 -0.95 -17.80
C ILE A 68 -14.79 0.14 -17.79
N PHE A 69 -14.09 0.33 -16.67
CA PHE A 69 -13.21 1.48 -16.47
C PHE A 69 -11.73 1.09 -16.43
N PRO A 70 -10.84 1.93 -16.97
CA PRO A 70 -9.39 1.76 -16.82
C PRO A 70 -8.97 1.94 -15.34
N CYS A 71 -8.92 0.83 -14.61
CA CYS A 71 -8.49 0.79 -13.21
C CYS A 71 -6.99 0.53 -13.12
N VAL A 72 -6.28 1.37 -12.37
CA VAL A 72 -4.83 1.27 -12.19
C VAL A 72 -4.52 1.25 -10.71
N CYS A 73 -3.79 0.23 -10.22
CA CYS A 73 -3.27 0.23 -8.86
C CYS A 73 -1.74 0.39 -8.84
N PHE A 74 -1.21 0.76 -7.67
CA PHE A 74 0.22 0.92 -7.42
C PHE A 74 0.69 -0.15 -6.46
N HIS A 75 1.26 -1.22 -7.00
CA HIS A 75 1.73 -2.36 -6.23
C HIS A 75 3.21 -2.24 -5.88
N MET A 76 3.56 -2.55 -4.64
CA MET A 76 4.90 -2.37 -4.09
C MET A 76 5.79 -3.59 -4.35
N ALA A 77 5.96 -3.96 -5.62
CA ALA A 77 6.85 -5.04 -6.03
C ALA A 77 7.31 -4.91 -7.48
N ASP A 78 8.42 -5.57 -7.80
CA ASP A 78 8.89 -5.77 -9.18
C ASP A 78 8.17 -6.96 -9.85
N VAL A 79 6.87 -6.80 -10.12
CA VAL A 79 6.03 -7.88 -10.68
C VAL A 79 6.61 -8.46 -11.98
N PRO A 80 6.55 -9.77 -12.24
CA PRO A 80 5.71 -10.77 -11.56
C PRO A 80 6.24 -11.34 -10.23
N TYR A 81 7.41 -10.90 -9.77
CA TYR A 81 7.85 -11.21 -8.42
C TYR A 81 6.98 -10.49 -7.38
N ALA A 82 6.63 -11.19 -6.30
CA ALA A 82 5.87 -10.66 -5.17
C ALA A 82 4.47 -10.12 -5.51
N ARG A 83 3.73 -10.82 -6.39
CA ARG A 83 2.28 -10.60 -6.55
C ARG A 83 1.54 -10.94 -5.25
N GLY A 84 0.45 -10.25 -4.93
CA GLY A 84 -0.44 -10.63 -3.84
C GLY A 84 -0.37 -9.72 -2.61
N GLY A 85 -0.71 -10.29 -1.46
CA GLY A 85 -1.03 -9.53 -0.26
C GLY A 85 0.19 -9.09 0.56
N SER A 86 0.03 -7.99 1.30
CA SER A 86 1.03 -7.48 2.26
C SER A 86 2.46 -7.37 1.68
N PRO A 87 2.64 -6.75 0.50
CA PRO A 87 3.92 -6.79 -0.21
C PRO A 87 5.07 -6.17 0.61
N LEU A 88 4.85 -5.01 1.23
CA LEU A 88 5.85 -4.34 2.07
C LEU A 88 6.39 -5.28 3.16
N GLN A 89 5.49 -5.89 3.93
CA GLN A 89 5.88 -6.74 5.04
C GLN A 89 6.61 -7.99 4.56
N ASN A 90 6.11 -8.62 3.49
CA ASN A 90 6.73 -9.81 2.93
C ASN A 90 8.12 -9.53 2.33
N LEU A 91 8.34 -8.34 1.77
CA LEU A 91 9.64 -7.88 1.28
C LEU A 91 10.62 -7.67 2.44
N ILE A 92 10.21 -6.96 3.50
CA ILE A 92 11.06 -6.70 4.67
C ILE A 92 11.48 -8.01 5.36
N VAL A 93 10.53 -8.95 5.56
CA VAL A 93 10.82 -10.28 6.14
C VAL A 93 11.85 -11.07 5.33
N ARG A 94 11.94 -10.84 4.01
CA ARG A 94 12.91 -11.47 3.11
C ARG A 94 14.22 -10.67 2.97
N GLY A 95 14.42 -9.66 3.82
CA GLY A 95 15.66 -8.87 3.85
C GLY A 95 15.77 -7.82 2.75
N HIS A 96 14.70 -7.54 2.00
CA HIS A 96 14.74 -6.48 0.98
C HIS A 96 14.84 -5.09 1.65
N ARG A 97 15.61 -4.20 1.02
CA ARG A 97 15.81 -2.79 1.40
C ARG A 97 15.33 -1.80 0.34
N ALA A 98 15.19 -2.28 -0.89
CA ALA A 98 14.59 -1.57 -2.02
C ALA A 98 13.71 -2.53 -2.82
N THR A 99 12.81 -1.96 -3.62
CA THR A 99 11.91 -2.67 -4.52
C THR A 99 11.50 -1.73 -5.67
N LYS A 100 10.53 -2.16 -6.49
CA LYS A 100 9.83 -1.28 -7.43
C LYS A 100 8.44 -0.94 -6.91
N LEU A 101 7.97 0.27 -7.20
CA LEU A 101 6.55 0.59 -7.26
C LEU A 101 6.09 0.41 -8.71
N THR A 102 5.09 -0.45 -8.91
CA THR A 102 4.58 -0.82 -10.23
C THR A 102 3.14 -0.31 -10.39
N ALA A 103 2.91 0.52 -11.41
CA ALA A 103 1.55 0.89 -11.81
C ALA A 103 1.04 -0.13 -12.81
N LEU A 104 -0.03 -0.83 -12.44
CA LEU A 104 -0.58 -1.94 -13.22
C LEU A 104 -2.07 -1.76 -13.49
N LYS A 105 -2.50 -2.11 -14.70
CA LYS A 105 -3.91 -2.23 -15.05
C LYS A 105 -4.48 -3.36 -14.21
N MET A 106 -5.52 -3.08 -13.44
CA MET A 106 -6.17 -4.09 -12.61
C MET A 106 -6.95 -5.07 -13.50
N VAL A 107 -6.82 -6.36 -13.18
CA VAL A 107 -7.58 -7.48 -13.74
C VAL A 107 -8.13 -8.32 -12.58
N ASN A 108 -8.95 -9.34 -12.85
CA ASN A 108 -9.52 -10.18 -11.79
C ASN A 108 -8.46 -10.96 -11.01
N GLU A 109 -7.38 -11.38 -11.67
CA GLU A 109 -6.24 -12.04 -11.02
C GLU A 109 -5.38 -11.01 -10.28
N MET A 110 -5.03 -11.32 -9.02
CA MET A 110 -4.37 -10.39 -8.11
C MET A 110 -2.97 -10.00 -8.60
N ASP A 111 -2.77 -8.70 -8.84
CA ASP A 111 -1.51 -8.09 -9.29
C ASP A 111 -0.92 -8.71 -10.57
N ALA A 112 -1.74 -9.37 -11.38
CA ALA A 112 -1.30 -10.06 -12.60
C ALA A 112 -1.42 -9.23 -13.87
N GLY A 113 -2.10 -8.08 -13.79
CA GLY A 113 -2.44 -7.32 -14.98
C GLY A 113 -1.25 -6.59 -15.61
N PRO A 114 -1.44 -6.07 -16.84
CA PRO A 114 -0.41 -5.37 -17.61
C PRO A 114 0.21 -4.18 -16.86
N VAL A 115 1.52 -3.97 -17.03
CA VAL A 115 2.29 -2.91 -16.37
C VAL A 115 2.38 -1.68 -17.27
N TYR A 116 1.99 -0.52 -16.74
CA TYR A 116 2.21 0.77 -17.40
C TYR A 116 3.65 1.25 -17.25
N LEU A 117 4.17 1.21 -16.03
CA LEU A 117 5.53 1.62 -15.69
C LEU A 117 5.91 1.13 -14.28
N LYS A 118 7.22 1.10 -14.04
CA LYS A 118 7.84 0.84 -12.74
C LYS A 118 8.75 2.00 -12.34
N ARG A 119 8.90 2.22 -11.03
CA ARG A 119 9.84 3.18 -10.45
C ARG A 119 10.54 2.55 -9.25
N ASP A 120 11.78 2.93 -9.01
CA ASP A 120 12.52 2.51 -7.82
C ASP A 120 11.87 3.05 -6.54
N LEU A 121 11.81 2.20 -5.52
CA LEU A 121 11.28 2.54 -4.22
C LEU A 121 12.18 1.99 -3.12
N SER A 122 12.77 2.87 -2.34
CA SER A 122 13.39 2.50 -1.06
C SER A 122 12.30 2.08 -0.07
N ILE A 123 12.54 0.97 0.64
CA ILE A 123 11.71 0.49 1.76
C ILE A 123 12.45 0.62 3.10
N GLU A 124 13.30 1.64 3.19
CA GLU A 124 13.88 2.12 4.44
C GLU A 124 12.88 2.98 5.22
N GLY A 125 13.02 2.96 6.55
CA GLY A 125 12.13 3.61 7.50
C GLY A 125 11.03 2.70 8.02
N ASN A 126 10.08 3.29 8.75
CA ASN A 126 8.86 2.60 9.19
C ASN A 126 7.85 2.49 8.04
N ALA A 127 6.83 1.64 8.24
CA ALA A 127 5.85 1.36 7.19
C ALA A 127 5.11 2.62 6.73
N GLU A 128 4.78 3.54 7.63
CA GLU A 128 4.10 4.79 7.26
C GLU A 128 4.96 5.67 6.36
N GLU A 129 6.24 5.87 6.70
CA GLU A 129 7.20 6.62 5.89
C GLU A 129 7.33 6.02 4.49
N ILE A 130 7.38 4.70 4.40
CA ILE A 130 7.45 3.97 3.13
C ILE A 130 6.15 4.15 2.33
N TYR A 131 4.98 4.08 2.98
CA TYR A 131 3.70 4.30 2.30
C TYR A 131 3.50 5.75 1.85
N ILE A 132 3.99 6.74 2.62
CA ILE A 132 4.00 8.15 2.21
C ILE A 132 4.87 8.32 0.96
N ARG A 133 6.09 7.74 0.97
CA ARG A 133 7.00 7.75 -0.17
C ARG A 133 6.37 7.12 -1.41
N ALA A 134 5.74 5.96 -1.25
CA ALA A 134 5.04 5.28 -2.34
C ALA A 134 3.83 6.09 -2.86
N SER A 135 3.11 6.78 -1.98
CA SER A 135 1.99 7.65 -2.35
C SER A 135 2.46 8.82 -3.20
N ALA A 136 3.54 9.50 -2.80
CA ALA A 136 4.16 10.57 -3.59
C ALA A 136 4.64 10.08 -4.97
N LEU A 137 5.33 8.94 -5.00
CA LEU A 137 5.79 8.32 -6.25
C LEU A 137 4.62 7.92 -7.16
N SER A 138 3.51 7.47 -6.58
CA SER A 138 2.28 7.18 -7.33
C SER A 138 1.73 8.42 -8.01
N ALA A 139 1.79 9.60 -7.39
CA ALA A 139 1.35 10.85 -8.02
C ALA A 139 2.20 11.18 -9.26
N GLU A 140 3.52 11.00 -9.19
CA GLU A 140 4.41 11.17 -10.35
C GLU A 140 4.06 10.20 -11.49
N MET A 141 3.78 8.93 -11.13
CA MET A 141 3.37 7.91 -12.10
C MET A 141 2.00 8.21 -12.71
N ILE A 142 1.05 8.72 -11.93
CA ILE A 142 -0.26 9.21 -12.41
C ILE A 142 -0.05 10.32 -13.44
N ARG A 143 0.79 11.31 -13.13
CA ARG A 143 1.11 12.42 -14.05
C ARG A 143 1.65 11.89 -15.38
N PHE A 144 2.59 10.96 -15.33
CA PHE A 144 3.11 10.31 -16.54
C PHE A 144 2.01 9.61 -17.34
N ILE A 145 1.16 8.81 -16.69
CA ILE A 145 0.08 8.06 -17.36
C ILE A 145 -0.90 9.00 -18.07
N ILE A 146 -1.32 10.09 -17.42
CA ILE A 146 -2.32 11.00 -18.01
C ILE A 146 -1.74 11.89 -19.13
N THR A 147 -0.43 12.15 -19.12
CA THR A 147 0.25 12.97 -20.13
C THR A 147 0.69 12.14 -21.33
N GLU A 148 1.36 11.02 -21.10
CA GLU A 148 1.96 10.19 -22.16
C GLU A 148 1.00 9.14 -22.71
N ASN A 149 -0.07 8.81 -21.97
CA ASN A 149 -1.04 7.78 -22.32
C ASN A 149 -0.38 6.44 -22.78
N PRO A 150 0.56 5.90 -21.98
CA PRO A 150 1.31 4.70 -22.35
C PRO A 150 0.37 3.49 -22.46
N GLN A 151 0.68 2.58 -23.38
CA GLN A 151 0.03 1.27 -23.42
C GLN A 151 0.70 0.34 -22.42
N PRO A 152 -0.06 -0.35 -21.55
CA PRO A 152 0.54 -1.26 -20.59
C PRO A 152 0.96 -2.56 -21.28
N VAL A 153 2.00 -3.21 -20.75
CA VAL A 153 2.60 -4.42 -21.32
C VAL A 153 2.37 -5.59 -20.38
N GLU A 154 2.03 -6.76 -20.94
CA GLU A 154 1.86 -7.99 -20.17
C GLU A 154 3.12 -8.32 -19.36
N GLN A 155 2.92 -8.87 -18.16
CA GLN A 155 4.03 -9.29 -17.31
C GLN A 155 4.75 -10.51 -17.92
N THR A 156 6.07 -10.56 -17.77
CA THR A 156 6.90 -11.69 -18.24
C THR A 156 7.87 -12.10 -17.14
N GLY A 157 8.27 -13.38 -17.13
CA GLY A 157 9.16 -13.96 -16.13
C GLY A 157 8.44 -14.84 -15.10
N GLU A 158 9.18 -15.23 -14.06
CA GLU A 158 8.70 -16.13 -13.00
C GLU A 158 7.73 -15.42 -12.05
N VAL A 159 6.57 -16.03 -11.81
CA VAL A 159 5.59 -15.53 -10.84
C VAL A 159 5.94 -16.02 -9.45
N VAL A 160 6.09 -15.09 -8.51
CA VAL A 160 6.25 -15.39 -7.08
C VAL A 160 5.12 -14.74 -6.30
N GLU A 161 4.31 -15.56 -5.64
CA GLU A 161 3.14 -15.09 -4.90
C GLU A 161 3.45 -14.88 -3.41
N PHE A 162 2.96 -13.77 -2.87
CA PHE A 162 3.08 -13.38 -1.48
C PHE A 162 1.72 -13.51 -0.78
N PRO A 163 1.66 -14.25 0.35
CA PRO A 163 0.43 -14.39 1.10
C PRO A 163 0.12 -13.09 1.86
N ARG A 164 -1.17 -12.76 1.95
CA ARG A 164 -1.63 -11.68 2.84
C ARG A 164 -1.37 -12.05 4.30
N ARG A 165 -0.69 -11.19 5.04
CA ARG A 165 -0.48 -11.37 6.49
C ARG A 165 -1.76 -11.12 7.27
N LYS A 166 -1.94 -11.86 8.36
CA LYS A 166 -3.03 -11.71 9.35
C LYS A 166 -2.54 -10.92 10.58
N PRO A 167 -3.42 -10.21 11.30
CA PRO A 167 -3.05 -9.48 12.52
C PRO A 167 -2.33 -10.33 13.58
N ALA A 168 -2.69 -11.61 13.72
CA ALA A 168 -2.02 -12.53 14.65
C ALA A 168 -0.53 -12.74 14.33
N GLN A 169 -0.12 -12.53 13.08
CA GLN A 169 1.29 -12.62 12.66
C GLN A 169 2.10 -11.37 13.04
N SER A 170 1.49 -10.37 13.68
CA SER A 170 2.19 -9.22 14.25
C SER A 170 2.91 -9.54 15.57
N VAL A 171 2.71 -10.73 16.14
CA VAL A 171 3.47 -11.18 17.32
C VAL A 171 4.97 -11.15 17.04
N ILE A 172 5.76 -10.60 17.97
CA ILE A 172 7.22 -10.68 17.96
C ILE A 172 7.59 -12.05 18.50
N ALA A 173 7.83 -12.99 17.59
CA ALA A 173 8.25 -14.35 17.89
C ALA A 173 9.13 -14.90 16.76
N GLY A 174 10.23 -15.57 17.13
CA GLY A 174 11.09 -16.27 16.17
C GLY A 174 12.01 -15.38 15.34
N GLN A 175 12.43 -14.22 15.86
CA GLN A 175 13.47 -13.39 15.24
C GLN A 175 14.85 -13.85 15.73
N ASP A 176 15.76 -14.14 14.80
CA ASP A 176 17.09 -14.69 15.13
C ASP A 176 18.08 -13.64 15.66
N ASN A 177 17.80 -12.35 15.45
CA ASN A 177 18.69 -11.25 15.80
C ASN A 177 17.93 -9.92 15.99
N LEU A 178 18.63 -8.92 16.52
CA LEU A 178 18.08 -7.58 16.79
C LEU A 178 17.58 -6.86 15.53
N LEU A 179 18.20 -7.10 14.37
CA LEU A 179 17.75 -6.51 13.12
C LEU A 179 16.39 -7.09 12.70
N GLY A 180 16.16 -8.39 12.91
CA GLY A 180 14.86 -9.03 12.70
C GLY A 180 13.77 -8.45 13.60
N VAL A 181 14.10 -8.18 14.87
CA VAL A 181 13.16 -7.52 15.81
C VAL A 181 12.83 -6.10 15.33
N TYR A 182 13.85 -5.31 14.97
CA TYR A 182 13.68 -3.97 14.41
C TYR A 182 12.82 -3.97 13.13
N ASP A 183 13.16 -4.83 12.17
CA ASP A 183 12.45 -4.98 10.90
C ASP A 183 10.98 -5.37 11.13
N HIS A 184 10.71 -6.23 12.12
CA HIS A 184 9.34 -6.64 12.46
C HIS A 184 8.51 -5.52 13.07
N ILE A 185 9.09 -4.70 13.94
CA ILE A 185 8.42 -3.52 14.51
C ILE A 185 8.14 -2.50 13.40
N ARG A 186 9.18 -2.07 12.68
CA ARG A 186 9.05 -0.97 11.70
C ARG A 186 8.12 -1.30 10.55
N MET A 187 8.06 -2.55 10.08
CA MET A 187 7.19 -2.94 8.95
C MET A 187 5.69 -2.93 9.28
N LEU A 188 5.36 -2.84 10.57
CA LEU A 188 3.99 -2.82 11.11
C LEU A 188 3.60 -1.45 11.67
N ASP A 189 4.55 -0.53 11.73
CA ASP A 189 4.36 0.80 12.29
C ASP A 189 3.80 1.78 11.24
N ALA A 190 2.48 1.74 11.09
CA ALA A 190 1.70 2.66 10.27
C ALA A 190 0.26 2.81 10.76
N GLU A 191 -0.36 3.95 10.45
CA GLU A 191 -1.76 4.21 10.81
C GLU A 191 -2.72 3.14 10.25
N GLY A 192 -3.47 2.52 11.16
CA GLY A 192 -4.45 1.48 10.85
C GLY A 192 -3.83 0.15 10.39
N TYR A 193 -2.57 -0.11 10.74
CA TYR A 193 -1.92 -1.42 10.66
C TYR A 193 -1.81 -2.07 12.05
N PRO A 194 -1.88 -3.41 12.15
CA PRO A 194 -1.69 -4.11 13.40
C PRO A 194 -0.21 -4.07 13.80
N ALA A 195 0.11 -3.19 14.76
CA ALA A 195 1.47 -3.00 15.27
C ALA A 195 2.07 -4.30 15.84
N ALA A 196 3.39 -4.37 15.87
CA ALA A 196 4.11 -5.49 16.46
C ALA A 196 3.78 -5.61 17.94
N PHE A 197 3.60 -6.83 18.44
CA PHE A 197 3.22 -7.02 19.85
C PHE A 197 3.86 -8.25 20.50
N LEU A 198 3.88 -8.25 21.83
CA LEU A 198 4.20 -9.39 22.67
C LEU A 198 3.12 -9.48 23.75
N ASP A 199 2.72 -10.69 24.11
CA ASP A 199 1.81 -10.94 25.22
C ASP A 199 2.60 -11.62 26.35
N HIS A 200 2.54 -11.06 27.55
CA HIS A 200 3.27 -11.57 28.72
C HIS A 200 2.57 -11.16 30.01
N ASP A 201 2.47 -12.09 30.96
CA ASP A 201 1.92 -11.89 32.31
C ASP A 201 0.56 -11.16 32.34
N GLY A 202 -0.36 -11.52 31.44
CA GLY A 202 -1.71 -10.94 31.37
C GLY A 202 -1.79 -9.59 30.63
N PHE A 203 -0.69 -9.10 30.07
CA PHE A 203 -0.65 -7.83 29.34
C PHE A 203 -0.20 -8.01 27.89
N ARG A 204 -0.70 -7.13 27.02
CA ARG A 204 -0.21 -6.92 25.65
C ARG A 204 0.68 -5.70 25.59
N TYR A 205 1.89 -5.89 25.10
CA TYR A 205 2.90 -4.89 24.83
C TYR A 205 2.92 -4.63 23.32
N THR A 206 2.53 -3.43 22.89
CA THR A 206 2.51 -3.04 21.47
C THR A 206 3.63 -2.06 21.18
N PHE A 207 4.46 -2.34 20.18
CA PHE A 207 5.69 -1.62 19.89
C PHE A 207 5.58 -0.72 18.65
N ARG A 208 6.14 0.49 18.74
CA ARG A 208 6.22 1.47 17.64
C ARG A 208 7.50 2.30 17.74
N ARG A 209 7.80 3.09 16.71
CA ARG A 209 8.92 4.03 16.62
C ARG A 209 10.26 3.38 17.02
N ALA A 210 10.52 2.19 16.48
CA ALA A 210 11.76 1.49 16.77
C ALA A 210 12.98 2.23 16.17
N GLY A 211 14.06 2.32 16.95
CA GLY A 211 15.40 2.70 16.53
C GLY A 211 16.36 1.53 16.67
N PHE A 212 17.21 1.33 15.67
CA PHE A 212 18.24 0.28 15.66
C PHE A 212 19.61 0.90 15.97
N TYR A 213 20.24 0.43 17.05
CA TYR A 213 21.54 0.90 17.51
C TYR A 213 22.50 -0.27 17.68
N ASP A 214 23.77 0.04 17.89
CA ASP A 214 24.75 -0.99 18.23
C ASP A 214 24.35 -1.74 19.50
N GLY A 215 24.16 -3.05 19.36
CA GLY A 215 23.75 -3.96 20.43
C GLY A 215 22.33 -3.79 20.98
N ARG A 216 21.46 -2.94 20.43
CA ARG A 216 20.09 -2.76 20.97
C ARG A 216 19.05 -2.23 19.99
N VAL A 217 17.77 -2.50 20.31
CA VAL A 217 16.60 -1.85 19.71
C VAL A 217 15.90 -1.05 20.81
N GLU A 218 15.65 0.22 20.56
CA GLU A 218 14.81 1.06 21.42
C GLU A 218 13.48 1.30 20.72
N ALA A 219 12.36 1.23 21.42
CA ALA A 219 11.03 1.42 20.85
C ALA A 219 10.07 1.94 21.92
N ASP A 220 9.01 2.63 21.51
CA ASP A 220 7.90 2.91 22.41
C ASP A 220 7.03 1.70 22.58
N VAL A 221 6.52 1.53 23.80
CA VAL A 221 5.61 0.46 24.15
C VAL A 221 4.32 1.02 24.74
N THR A 222 3.19 0.51 24.25
CA THR A 222 1.89 0.67 24.89
C THR A 222 1.51 -0.65 25.55
N ILE A 223 1.17 -0.60 26.83
CA ILE A 223 0.83 -1.78 27.65
C ILE A 223 -0.65 -1.72 28.00
N VAL A 224 -1.39 -2.77 27.69
CA VAL A 224 -2.82 -2.91 28.00
C VAL A 224 -3.11 -4.32 28.53
N PRO A 225 -4.11 -4.52 29.41
CA PRO A 225 -4.50 -5.87 29.82
C PRO A 225 -5.00 -6.71 28.64
N LEU A 226 -4.80 -8.02 28.69
CA LEU A 226 -5.36 -8.95 27.71
C LEU A 226 -6.89 -9.06 27.85
N PRO A 227 -7.62 -9.36 26.75
CA PRO A 227 -9.07 -9.54 26.82
C PRO A 227 -9.43 -10.67 27.80
N GLY A 228 -10.16 -10.33 28.88
CA GLY A 228 -10.56 -11.28 29.93
C GLY A 228 -9.90 -11.02 31.28
N ASP A 229 -8.79 -10.29 31.31
CA ASP A 229 -8.11 -9.86 32.53
C ASP A 229 -8.54 -8.42 32.85
N THR A 230 -9.77 -8.25 33.35
CA THR A 230 -10.18 -6.97 33.95
C THR A 230 -9.60 -6.85 35.35
N VAL A 231 -8.70 -5.89 35.55
CA VAL A 231 -8.44 -5.31 36.88
C VAL A 231 -9.65 -4.51 37.32
#